data_AF-A0A3D5I6J3-F1
#
_entry.id   AF-A0A3D5I6J3-F1
#
_cell.length_a   1.000
_cell.length_b   1.000
_cell.length_c   1.000
_cell.angle_alpha   90.00
_cell.angle_beta   90.00
_cell.angle_gamma   90.00
#
_symmetry.space_group_name_H-M   'P 1'
#
loop_
_entity.id
_entity.type
_entity.pdbx_description
1 polymer ?
#
loop_
_entity_poly.entity_id
_entity_poly.type
_entity_poly.pdbx_seq_one_letter_code
_entity_poly.pdbx_strand_id
1 'polypeptide(L)' 'MSILINTETKIIVQGLTGKTGTFHTEQALAYSNTRMVAGTHPKKGGQTWQA' A
#
# COMPACT_ATOMS: atom_id res chain seq x y z
N MET A 1 22.32 2.83 -15.32
CA MET A 1 20.95 3.10 -14.86
C MET A 1 20.39 1.78 -14.33
N SER A 2 19.84 1.74 -13.11
CA SER A 2 19.29 0.52 -12.50
C SER A 2 17.77 0.59 -12.36
N ILE A 3 17.10 -0.55 -12.50
CA ILE A 3 15.70 -0.73 -12.11
C ILE A 3 15.67 -1.10 -10.63
N LEU A 4 14.98 -0.30 -9.82
CA LEU A 4 14.97 -0.45 -8.35
C LEU A 4 13.82 -1.32 -7.83
N ILE A 5 12.78 -1.51 -8.63
CA ILE A 5 11.53 -2.17 -8.24
C ILE A 5 11.34 -3.39 -9.14
N ASN A 6 10.91 -4.50 -8.55
CA ASN A 6 10.60 -5.75 -9.24
C ASN A 6 9.33 -6.38 -8.64
N THR A 7 8.95 -7.54 -9.16
CA THR A 7 7.76 -8.29 -8.71
C THR A 7 7.85 -8.76 -7.25
N GLU A 8 9.05 -8.77 -6.65
CA GLU A 8 9.31 -9.14 -5.25
C GLU A 8 9.28 -7.96 -4.28
N THR A 9 9.12 -6.74 -4.80
CA THR A 9 9.12 -5.54 -3.96
C THR A 9 7.88 -5.51 -3.05
N LYS A 10 8.12 -5.44 -1.74
CA LYS A 10 7.09 -5.28 -0.71
C LYS A 10 6.84 -3.80 -0.46
N ILE A 11 5.58 -3.38 -0.55
CA ILE A 11 5.19 -1.97 -0.53
C ILE A 11 4.43 -1.66 0.76
N ILE A 12 4.74 -0.50 1.35
CA ILE A 12 3.93 0.09 2.42
C ILE A 12 3.37 1.44 1.97
N VAL A 13 2.19 1.80 2.46
CA VAL A 13 1.57 3.11 2.17
C VAL A 13 1.48 3.95 3.44
N GLN A 14 2.20 5.07 3.46
CA GLN A 14 2.10 6.04 4.54
C GLN A 14 0.86 6.92 4.32
N GLY A 15 -0.02 6.98 5.32
CA GLY A 15 -1.33 7.62 5.16
C GLY A 15 -2.36 6.73 4.47
N LEU A 16 -2.24 5.40 4.61
CA LEU A 16 -3.10 4.40 3.98
C LEU A 16 -4.59 4.69 4.17
N THR A 17 -5.01 5.11 5.37
CA THR A 17 -6.43 5.32 5.67
C THR A 17 -6.98 6.69 5.22
N GLY A 18 -6.21 7.48 4.47
CA GLY A 18 -6.67 8.75 3.88
C GLY A 18 -7.30 8.51 2.50
N LYS A 19 -8.19 9.42 2.04
CA LYS A 19 -8.94 9.26 0.78
C LYS A 19 -8.08 8.82 -0.41
N THR A 20 -6.98 9.51 -0.66
CA THR A 20 -6.07 9.23 -1.80
C THR A 20 -5.22 7.99 -1.56
N GLY A 21 -4.78 7.76 -0.32
CA GLY A 21 -4.02 6.57 0.06
C GLY A 21 -4.85 5.30 -0.15
N THR A 22 -6.09 5.29 0.33
CA THR A 22 -7.03 4.19 0.13
C THR A 22 -7.27 3.97 -1.37
N PHE A 23 -7.68 5.00 -2.11
CA PHE A 23 -8.00 4.88 -3.54
C PHE A 23 -6.85 4.29 -4.36
N HIS A 24 -5.63 4.82 -4.25
CA HIS A 24 -4.51 4.27 -5.02
C HIS A 24 -4.07 2.89 -4.54
N THR A 25 -4.23 2.58 -3.24
CA THR A 25 -3.91 1.23 -2.74
C THR A 25 -4.90 0.20 -3.27
N GLU A 26 -6.19 0.52 -3.30
CA GLU A 26 -7.23 -0.32 -3.93
C GLU A 26 -6.93 -0.58 -5.40
N GLN A 27 -6.66 0.47 -6.17
CA GLN A 27 -6.35 0.33 -7.60
C GLN A 27 -5.04 -0.44 -7.82
N ALA A 28 -4.03 -0.24 -6.98
CA ALA A 28 -2.76 -0.96 -7.06
C ALA A 28 -2.92 -2.45 -6.70
N LEU A 29 -3.76 -2.78 -5.70
CA LEU A 29 -4.10 -4.16 -5.37
C LEU A 29 -4.91 -4.86 -6.46
N ALA A 30 -5.83 -4.14 -7.10
CA ALA A 30 -6.54 -4.64 -8.28
C ALA A 30 -5.60 -4.82 -9.49
N TYR A 31 -4.50 -4.05 -9.51
CA TYR A 31 -3.49 -4.08 -10.55
C TYR A 31 -2.46 -5.19 -10.30
N SER A 32 -2.68 -6.35 -10.92
CA SER A 32 -1.74 -7.48 -10.96
C SER A 32 -1.19 -7.88 -9.57
N ASN A 33 -0.01 -8.51 -9.52
CA ASN A 33 0.62 -9.06 -8.32
C ASN A 33 1.32 -7.98 -7.46
N THR A 34 0.64 -6.86 -7.19
CA THR A 34 1.19 -5.78 -6.36
C THR A 34 1.20 -6.20 -4.89
N ARG A 35 2.39 -6.22 -4.27
CA ARG A 35 2.60 -6.73 -2.90
C ARG A 35 2.51 -5.62 -1.86
N MET A 36 1.31 -5.09 -1.61
CA MET A 36 1.05 -4.21 -0.46
C MET A 36 1.07 -5.03 0.83
N VAL A 37 1.97 -4.71 1.77
CA VAL A 37 2.17 -5.51 2.99
C VAL A 37 1.76 -4.80 4.28
N ALA A 38 1.66 -3.46 4.26
CA ALA A 38 1.21 -2.68 5.41
C ALA A 38 0.86 -1.24 5.01
N GLY A 39 0.28 -0.49 5.95
CA GLY A 39 0.21 0.96 5.88
C GLY A 39 0.29 1.60 7.24
N THR A 40 0.49 2.92 7.26
CA THR A 40 0.63 3.67 8.51
C THR A 40 -0.44 4.75 8.64
N HIS A 41 -0.84 4.99 9.89
CA HIS A 41 -1.63 6.16 10.27
C HIS A 41 -1.32 6.49 11.74
N PRO A 42 -1.00 7.76 12.10
CA PRO A 42 -0.51 8.12 13.44
C PRO A 42 -1.41 7.70 14.61
N LYS A 43 -2.72 7.58 14.37
CA LYS A 43 -3.74 7.28 15.39
C LYS A 43 -4.46 5.93 15.24
N LYS A 44 -4.08 5.10 14.25
CA LYS A 44 -4.83 3.87 13.91
C LYS A 44 -3.92 2.63 13.84
N GLY A 45 -2.85 2.61 14.64
CA GLY A 45 -2.03 1.41 14.77
C GLY A 45 -2.83 0.22 15.32
N GLY A 46 -2.52 -0.99 14.85
CA GLY A 46 -3.19 -2.22 15.28
C GLY A 46 -4.56 -2.49 14.66
N GLN A 47 -5.05 -1.60 13.78
CA GLN A 47 -6.29 -1.83 13.05
C GLN A 47 -6.02 -2.57 11.74
N THR A 48 -6.94 -3.45 11.36
CA THR A 48 -6.96 -4.03 10.01
C THR A 48 -7.61 -3.03 9.06
N TRP A 49 -6.91 -2.73 7.97
CA TRP A 49 -7.46 -1.96 6.86
C TRP A 49 -8.02 -2.94 5.82
N GLN A 50 -9.21 -2.64 5.31
CA GLN A 50 -9.83 -3.33 4.18
C GLN A 50 -10.04 -2.31 3.06
N ALA A 51 -9.75 -2.77 1.85
CA ALA A 51 -10.09 -2.10 0.60
C ALA A 51 -11.62 -2.08 0.43
#